data_AF-A0AAV8A7B9-F1
#
_entry.id   AF-A0AAV8A7B9-F1
#
_cell.length_a   1.000
_cell.length_b   1.000
_cell.length_c   1.000
_cell.angle_alpha   90.00
_cell.angle_beta   90.00
_cell.angle_gamma   90.00
#
_symmetry.space_group_name_H-M   'P 1'
#
loop_
_entity.id
_entity.type
_entity.pdbx_description
1 polymer ?
#
loop_
_entity_poly.entity_id
_entity_poly.type
_entity_poly.pdbx_seq_one_letter_code
_entity_poly.pdbx_strand_id
1 'polypeptide(L)'
;MTEYKIVVVGGSELTIQFVQLTFNAKYDPYLGDSYRRQVVIDEETCFLDNLDTAGQKEYSVMRDSYMKEGDGFLLVYAINSRNSFDEVSIFREQITRVKDSEDLPMIIVGNKSHL
;
A
#
# COMPACT_ATOMS: atom_id res chain seq x y z
N MET A 1 -0.43 22.84 9.06
CA MET A 1 -1.26 21.71 8.61
C MET A 1 -0.27 20.62 8.26
N THR A 2 -0.28 19.52 9.01
CA THR A 2 0.66 18.40 8.82
C THR A 2 0.09 17.47 7.76
N GLU A 3 0.84 17.18 6.70
CA GLU A 3 0.43 16.24 5.65
C GLU A 3 1.25 14.95 5.85
N TYR A 4 0.56 13.81 5.99
CA TYR A 4 1.18 12.50 6.10
C TYR A 4 0.89 11.68 4.85
N LYS A 5 1.94 11.23 4.16
CA LYS A 5 1.86 10.41 2.96
C LYS A 5 1.92 8.92 3.31
N ILE A 6 0.77 8.28 3.47
CA ILE A 6 0.71 6.85 3.79
C ILE A 6 0.63 6.02 2.51
N VAL A 7 1.59 5.10 2.32
CA VAL A 7 1.68 4.22 1.14
C VAL A 7 1.20 2.81 1.50
N VAL A 8 0.33 2.25 0.68
CA VAL A 8 -0.14 0.86 0.84
C VAL A 8 0.55 -0.02 -0.19
N VAL A 9 1.10 -1.15 0.23
CA VAL A 9 1.76 -2.13 -0.63
C VAL A 9 1.24 -3.53 -0.30
N GLY A 10 1.10 -4.39 -1.31
CA GLY A 10 0.63 -5.75 -1.08
C GLY A 10 0.49 -6.58 -2.35
N GLY A 11 0.56 -7.89 -2.18
CA GLY A 11 0.56 -8.89 -3.25
C GLY A 11 -0.80 -9.31 -3.79
N SER A 12 -1.90 -8.68 -3.36
CA SER A 12 -3.25 -9.13 -3.71
C SER A 12 -4.03 -8.05 -4.45
N GLU A 13 -4.97 -8.46 -5.31
CA GLU A 13 -6.00 -7.58 -5.89
C GLU A 13 -6.80 -6.78 -4.83
N LEU A 14 -6.65 -7.11 -3.54
CA LEU A 14 -7.34 -6.44 -2.45
C LEU A 14 -6.61 -5.23 -1.90
N THR A 15 -5.34 -5.01 -2.25
CA THR A 15 -4.71 -3.71 -1.98
C THR A 15 -5.63 -2.64 -2.55
N ILE A 16 -6.09 -2.82 -3.80
CA ILE A 16 -7.08 -2.00 -4.52
C ILE A 16 -8.43 -1.88 -3.80
N GLN A 17 -8.98 -2.98 -3.27
CA GLN A 17 -10.27 -2.94 -2.56
C GLN A 17 -10.18 -2.19 -1.22
N PHE A 18 -9.05 -2.34 -0.51
CA PHE A 18 -8.77 -1.56 0.69
C PHE A 18 -8.64 -0.06 0.35
N VAL A 19 -8.08 0.28 -0.82
CA VAL A 19 -7.95 1.66 -1.32
C VAL A 19 -9.30 2.32 -1.57
N GLN A 20 -10.20 1.65 -2.29
CA GLN A 20 -11.42 2.29 -2.78
C GLN A 20 -12.50 2.40 -1.69
N LEU A 21 -12.39 1.69 -0.56
CA LEU A 21 -13.47 1.48 0.43
C LEU A 21 -14.83 1.10 -0.22
N THR A 22 -14.80 0.65 -1.48
CA THR A 22 -15.96 0.24 -2.26
C THR A 22 -15.64 -1.09 -2.92
N PHE A 23 -16.56 -2.03 -2.79
CA PHE A 23 -16.46 -3.35 -3.40
C PHE A 23 -16.91 -3.26 -4.87
N ASN A 24 -16.11 -2.64 -5.73
CA ASN A 24 -16.44 -2.55 -7.16
C ASN A 24 -16.09 -3.87 -7.86
N ALA A 25 -17.11 -4.55 -8.39
CA ALA A 25 -16.99 -5.86 -9.04
C ALA A 25 -16.31 -5.85 -10.42
N LYS A 26 -15.85 -4.69 -10.90
CA LYS A 26 -15.13 -4.56 -12.18
C LYS A 26 -13.82 -3.81 -11.95
N TYR A 27 -12.76 -4.57 -11.77
CA TYR A 27 -11.39 -4.08 -11.70
C TYR A 27 -10.76 -4.15 -13.10
N ASP A 28 -10.04 -3.08 -13.49
CA ASP A 28 -9.21 -3.05 -14.70
C ASP A 28 -7.72 -2.95 -14.29
N PRO A 29 -6.95 -4.05 -14.37
CA PRO A 29 -5.54 -4.09 -14.00
C PRO A 29 -4.57 -3.27 -14.87
N TYR A 30 -5.07 -2.62 -15.93
CA TYR A 30 -4.24 -1.82 -16.82
C TYR A 30 -4.30 -0.31 -16.53
N LEU A 31 -5.23 0.15 -15.67
CA LEU A 31 -5.25 1.52 -15.15
C LEU A 31 -4.56 1.55 -13.78
N GLY A 32 -3.23 1.52 -13.77
CA GLY A 32 -2.47 1.85 -12.56
C GLY A 32 -2.70 3.31 -12.20
N ASP A 33 -3.40 3.56 -11.09
CA ASP A 33 -3.78 4.90 -10.69
C ASP A 33 -3.32 5.18 -9.25
N SER A 34 -2.84 6.41 -9.02
CA SER A 34 -2.47 6.88 -7.68
C SER A 34 -3.68 7.53 -7.03
N TYR A 35 -4.24 6.89 -6.01
CA TYR A 35 -5.42 7.43 -5.32
C TYR A 35 -4.99 8.26 -4.12
N ARG A 36 -5.11 9.58 -4.23
CA ARG A 36 -4.93 10.51 -3.10
C ARG A 36 -6.26 10.78 -2.43
N ARG A 37 -6.37 10.50 -1.13
CA ARG A 37 -7.57 10.78 -0.34
C ARG A 37 -7.25 11.62 0.89
N GLN A 38 -8.00 12.70 1.07
CA GLN A 38 -7.98 13.47 2.32
C GLN A 38 -8.80 12.73 3.39
N VAL A 39 -8.21 12.50 4.55
CA VAL A 39 -8.84 11.88 5.73
C VAL A 39 -8.56 12.73 6.97
N VAL A 40 -9.37 12.59 8.00
CA VAL A 40 -9.10 13.21 9.31
C VAL A 40 -8.79 12.09 10.30
N ILE A 41 -7.60 12.14 10.91
CA ILE A 41 -7.12 11.19 11.93
C ILE A 41 -6.71 12.02 13.14
N ASP A 42 -7.25 11.71 14.32
CA ASP A 42 -6.96 12.42 15.57
C ASP A 42 -7.11 13.95 15.45
N GLU A 43 -8.17 14.39 14.75
CA GLU A 43 -8.49 15.80 14.46
C GLU A 43 -7.51 16.50 13.49
N GLU A 44 -6.49 15.79 12.97
CA GLU A 44 -5.58 16.28 11.93
C GLU A 44 -6.00 15.83 10.53
N THR A 45 -5.90 16.73 9.55
CA THR A 45 -6.15 16.41 8.14
C THR A 45 -4.91 15.78 7.50
N CYS A 46 -5.03 14.56 7.00
CA CYS A 46 -3.96 13.78 6.40
C CYS A 46 -4.29 13.41 4.95
N PHE A 47 -3.27 13.17 4.10
CA PHE A 47 -3.43 12.72 2.73
C PHE A 47 -2.94 11.28 2.54
N LEU A 48 -3.86 10.34 2.44
CA LEU A 48 -3.53 8.96 2.11
C LEU A 48 -3.18 8.86 0.62
N ASP A 49 -1.90 8.64 0.29
CA ASP A 49 -1.43 8.42 -1.09
C ASP A 49 -1.29 6.93 -1.35
N ASN A 50 -2.30 6.36 -2.01
CA ASN A 50 -2.31 4.94 -2.27
C ASN A 50 -1.72 4.61 -3.64
N LEU A 51 -0.77 3.67 -3.64
CA LEU A 51 -0.15 3.16 -4.85
C LEU A 51 -0.78 1.81 -5.19
N ASP A 52 -1.51 1.75 -6.29
CA ASP A 52 -1.88 0.47 -6.89
C ASP A 52 -0.64 -0.19 -7.50
N THR A 53 -0.13 -1.23 -6.83
CA THR A 53 0.98 -2.04 -7.34
C THR A 53 0.50 -3.30 -8.06
N ALA A 54 -0.81 -3.48 -8.27
CA ALA A 54 -1.32 -4.73 -8.80
C ALA A 54 -0.98 -4.90 -10.29
N GLY A 55 -0.43 -6.07 -10.60
CA GLY A 55 -0.49 -6.63 -11.95
C GLY A 55 0.70 -6.40 -12.88
N GLN A 56 1.56 -5.40 -12.65
CA GLN A 56 2.72 -5.18 -13.54
C GLN A 56 4.04 -5.03 -12.79
N LYS A 57 4.89 -6.06 -12.92
CA LYS A 57 6.30 -6.06 -12.50
C LYS A 57 7.11 -4.93 -13.16
N GLU A 58 6.60 -4.33 -14.25
CA GLU A 58 7.27 -3.30 -15.03
C GLU A 58 7.25 -1.89 -14.42
N TYR A 59 6.48 -1.62 -13.37
CA TYR A 59 6.43 -0.30 -12.71
C TYR A 59 7.41 -0.11 -11.54
N SER A 60 8.59 -0.74 -11.61
CA SER A 60 9.64 -0.64 -10.58
C SER A 60 10.05 0.81 -10.27
N VAL A 61 10.17 1.66 -11.28
CA VAL A 61 10.60 3.06 -11.12
C VAL A 61 9.56 3.91 -10.39
N MET A 62 8.26 3.73 -10.68
CA MET A 62 7.22 4.46 -9.97
C MET A 62 7.17 4.05 -8.50
N ARG A 63 7.29 2.75 -8.24
CA ARG A 63 7.27 2.18 -6.89
C ARG A 63 8.39 2.73 -5.99
N ASP A 64 9.61 2.86 -6.52
CA ASP A 64 10.74 3.43 -5.77
C ASP A 64 10.47 4.90 -5.37
N SER A 65 9.86 5.71 -6.23
CA SER A 65 9.49 7.10 -5.90
C SER A 65 8.47 7.16 -4.76
N TYR A 66 7.44 6.31 -4.77
CA TYR A 66 6.45 6.28 -3.68
C TYR A 66 7.05 5.77 -2.37
N MET A 67 7.91 4.75 -2.43
CA MET A 67 8.65 4.28 -1.24
C MET A 67 9.55 5.37 -0.68
N LYS A 68 10.15 6.19 -1.54
CA LYS A 68 10.99 7.30 -1.11
C LYS A 68 10.20 8.44 -0.49
N GLU A 69 9.02 8.75 -1.01
CA GLU A 69 8.18 9.86 -0.55
C GLU A 69 7.25 9.51 0.61
N GLY A 70 6.90 8.23 0.83
CA GLY A 70 5.95 7.83 1.87
C GLY A 70 6.45 8.04 3.30
N ASP A 71 5.63 8.61 4.17
CA ASP A 71 5.93 8.83 5.60
C ASP A 71 5.61 7.59 6.46
N GLY A 72 4.74 6.70 5.97
CA GLY A 72 4.39 5.44 6.62
C GLY A 72 3.84 4.42 5.64
N PHE A 73 3.90 3.14 6.00
CA PHE A 73 3.62 2.03 5.09
C PHE A 73 2.63 1.01 5.68
N LEU A 74 1.63 0.64 4.89
CA LEU A 74 0.75 -0.49 5.17
C LEU A 74 1.14 -1.67 4.27
N LEU A 75 1.53 -2.80 4.87
CA LEU A 75 1.90 -4.03 4.17
C LEU A 75 0.73 -5.01 4.25
N VAL A 76 -0.02 -5.13 3.17
CA VAL A 76 -1.29 -5.87 3.13
C VAL A 76 -1.09 -7.25 2.51
N TYR A 77 -1.56 -8.28 3.20
CA TYR A 77 -1.64 -9.65 2.69
C TYR A 77 -3.05 -10.21 2.85
N ALA A 78 -3.36 -11.29 2.14
CA ALA A 78 -4.61 -12.02 2.27
C ALA A 78 -4.44 -13.21 3.23
N ILE A 79 -5.29 -13.35 4.25
CA ILE A 79 -5.17 -14.44 5.24
C ILE A 79 -5.31 -15.83 4.61
N ASN A 80 -5.96 -15.93 3.45
CA ASN A 80 -6.14 -17.17 2.71
C ASN A 80 -5.02 -17.43 1.66
N SER A 81 -3.95 -16.64 1.64
CA SER A 81 -2.84 -16.79 0.69
C SER A 81 -1.48 -16.64 1.38
N ARG A 82 -0.81 -17.76 1.64
CA ARG A 82 0.55 -17.78 2.22
C ARG A 82 1.56 -17.00 1.36
N ASN A 83 1.48 -17.15 0.04
CA ASN A 83 2.37 -16.43 -0.88
C ASN A 83 2.26 -14.90 -0.69
N SER A 84 1.05 -14.37 -0.49
CA SER A 84 0.86 -12.93 -0.25
C SER A 84 1.47 -12.46 1.08
N PHE A 85 1.54 -13.34 2.08
CA PHE A 85 2.21 -13.07 3.34
C PHE A 85 3.74 -13.10 3.18
N ASP A 86 4.26 -14.08 2.43
CA ASP A 86 5.70 -14.19 2.17
C ASP A 86 6.21 -12.96 1.37
N GLU A 87 5.37 -12.33 0.55
CA GLU A 87 5.72 -11.08 -0.14
C GLU A 87 5.89 -9.88 0.81
N VAL A 88 5.27 -9.87 2.00
CA VAL A 88 5.37 -8.77 2.97
C VAL A 88 6.83 -8.49 3.36
N SER A 89 7.64 -9.54 3.55
CA SER A 89 9.06 -9.35 3.88
C SER A 89 9.84 -8.70 2.73
N ILE A 90 9.51 -9.06 1.49
CA ILE A 90 10.11 -8.46 0.28
C ILE A 90 9.78 -6.96 0.21
N PHE A 91 8.53 -6.60 0.48
CA PHE A 91 8.11 -5.20 0.53
C PHE A 91 8.86 -4.42 1.63
N ARG A 92 8.96 -4.99 2.84
CA ARG A 92 9.70 -4.38 3.97
C ARG A 92 11.17 -4.13 3.61
N GLU A 93 11.86 -5.11 3.07
CA GLU A 93 13.28 -4.98 2.67
C GLU A 93 13.47 -3.91 1.59
N GLN A 94 12.54 -3.80 0.65
CA GLN A 94 12.62 -2.77 -0.39
C GLN A 94 12.37 -1.37 0.16
N ILE A 95 11.39 -1.20 1.05
CA ILE A 95 11.10 0.09 1.71
C ILE A 95 12.29 0.56 2.55
N THR A 96 12.80 -0.31 3.43
CA THR A 96 13.95 -0.01 4.31
C THR A 96 15.19 0.36 3.50
N ARG A 97 15.46 -0.36 2.41
CA ARG A 97 16.56 -0.04 1.48
C ARG A 97 16.37 1.31 0.77
N VAL A 98 15.16 1.65 0.31
CA VAL A 98 14.91 2.92 -0.39
C VAL A 98 14.96 4.11 0.58
N LYS A 99 14.51 3.92 1.82
CA LYS A 99 14.50 4.93 2.88
C LYS A 99 15.83 5.07 3.62
N ASP A 100 16.74 4.11 3.44
CA ASP A 100 18.00 4.02 4.20
C ASP A 100 17.77 4.07 5.72
N SER A 101 16.72 3.40 6.18
CA SER A 101 16.30 3.37 7.60
C SER A 101 15.55 2.08 7.94
N GLU A 102 15.83 1.51 9.11
CA GLU A 102 15.07 0.39 9.70
C GLU A 102 13.95 0.86 10.64
N ASP A 103 14.00 2.12 11.09
CA ASP A 103 13.02 2.72 12.00
C ASP A 103 12.04 3.57 11.18
N LEU A 104 11.03 2.89 10.64
CA LEU A 104 9.99 3.48 9.80
C LEU A 104 8.61 3.06 10.29
N PRO A 105 7.60 3.95 10.28
CA PRO A 105 6.23 3.59 10.60
C PRO A 105 5.70 2.55 9.60
N MET A 106 5.53 1.30 10.05
CA MET A 106 5.01 0.21 9.23
C MET A 106 3.98 -0.62 9.98
N ILE A 107 2.88 -0.97 9.31
CA ILE A 107 1.83 -1.85 9.85
C ILE A 107 1.58 -3.00 8.88
N ILE A 108 1.53 -4.23 9.39
CA ILE A 108 1.13 -5.40 8.62
C ILE A 108 -0.37 -5.61 8.77
N VAL A 109 -1.08 -5.79 7.65
CA VAL A 109 -2.54 -5.92 7.61
C VAL A 109 -2.93 -7.25 6.98
N GLY A 110 -3.59 -8.10 7.76
CA GLY A 110 -4.20 -9.34 7.27
C GLY A 110 -5.63 -9.10 6.78
N ASN A 111 -5.83 -9.10 5.48
CA ASN A 111 -7.13 -8.89 4.84
C ASN A 111 -7.88 -10.21 4.60
N LYS A 112 -9.21 -10.14 4.33
CA LYS A 112 -10.14 -11.28 4.14
C LYS A 112 -10.48 -12.06 5.39
N SER A 113 -10.49 -11.42 6.56
CA SER A 113 -10.92 -12.06 7.82
C SER A 113 -12.37 -12.57 7.85
N HIS A 114 -13.19 -12.21 6.86
CA HIS A 114 -14.55 -12.72 6.70
C HIS A 114 -14.63 -14.10 5.99
N LEU A 115 -13.51 -14.61 5.47
CA LEU A 115 -13.42 -15.93 4.84
C LEU A 115 -13.40 -17.07 5.86
#